data_AF-A0A972Q9A1-F1
#
_entry.id   AF-A0A972Q9A1-F1
#
_cell.length_a   1.000
_cell.length_b   1.000
_cell.length_c   1.000
_cell.angle_alpha   90.00
_cell.angle_beta   90.00
_cell.angle_gamma   90.00
#
_symmetry.space_group_name_H-M   'P 1'
#
loop_
_entity.id
_entity.type
_entity.pdbx_description
1 polymer ?
#
loop_
_entity_poly.entity_id
_entity_poly.type
_entity_poly.pdbx_seq_one_letter_code
_entity_poly.pdbx_strand_id
1 'polypeptide(L)'
;MTLSSSAGRSLSLTCPAALEGYIAEVPINPAGFKLFKDVPAPRFAVYLNPLSAFIAFKGLQEGEYGNGVIDSEDLLIPALLLFKGFALSYRALNVGLVMSEQLPNGDVNKRLFHYFPVYDDYYNRLFLRLELDERVAIGVSAEMFTVDEKNIRVGYSYGVILKPGKLNVGVFYSMLPDGYEEALLPNIRLVDETVNAGLSWQPNKMVKCFTGLRNISEESRPAFLEPHSGLEVIPWKHAALRAGYYYEKDEGNVFSFGLGLLDINDFRPMQNHTEIREFLLDYGLVMLPGDIALHSVAVHFRI
;
A
#
# COMPACT_ATOMS: atom_id res chain seq x y z
N MET A 1 12.12 8.91 -3.33
CA MET A 1 10.80 8.55 -3.88
C MET A 1 10.68 7.04 -3.79
N THR A 2 9.64 6.50 -3.15
CA THR A 2 9.47 5.05 -3.02
C THR A 2 8.62 4.55 -4.19
N LEU A 3 9.29 4.14 -5.27
CA LEU A 3 8.67 3.65 -6.51
C LEU A 3 7.92 2.32 -6.34
N SER A 4 8.07 1.69 -5.18
CA SER A 4 7.50 0.40 -4.84
C SER A 4 6.15 0.49 -4.11
N SER A 5 5.80 1.62 -3.50
CA SER A 5 4.60 1.64 -2.66
C SER A 5 3.35 1.65 -3.53
N SER A 6 2.72 0.49 -3.59
CA SER A 6 1.43 0.26 -4.22
C SER A 6 0.28 1.04 -3.56
N ALA A 7 0.58 1.75 -2.46
CA ALA A 7 -0.35 2.41 -1.56
C ALA A 7 -0.71 3.87 -1.94
N GLY A 8 -0.61 4.28 -3.21
CA GLY A 8 -0.90 5.66 -3.64
C GLY A 8 -2.25 6.17 -3.13
N ARG A 9 -3.28 5.32 -3.19
CA ARG A 9 -4.60 5.59 -2.61
C ARG A 9 -4.56 5.84 -1.10
N SER A 10 -3.93 4.97 -0.32
CA SER A 10 -3.83 5.12 1.14
C SER A 10 -3.03 6.34 1.56
N LEU A 11 -1.93 6.62 0.85
CA LEU A 11 -1.10 7.80 1.08
C LEU A 11 -1.92 9.09 0.91
N SER A 12 -2.72 9.18 -0.16
CA SER A 12 -3.59 10.33 -0.44
C SER A 12 -4.79 10.47 0.49
N LEU A 13 -5.18 9.42 1.21
CA LEU A 13 -6.34 9.44 2.09
C LEU A 13 -5.97 9.64 3.55
N THR A 14 -4.69 9.39 3.91
CA THR A 14 -4.10 9.49 5.26
C THR A 14 -4.75 8.64 6.35
N CYS A 15 -5.95 8.09 6.13
CA CYS A 15 -6.71 7.27 7.07
C CYS A 15 -7.10 5.90 6.46
N PRO A 16 -6.15 4.96 6.40
CA PRO A 16 -6.37 3.70 5.69
C PRO A 16 -6.91 2.55 6.57
N ALA A 17 -7.07 2.74 7.89
CA ALA A 17 -7.44 1.66 8.80
C ALA A 17 -8.78 0.96 8.45
N ALA A 18 -9.76 1.70 7.94
CA ALA A 18 -11.05 1.18 7.46
C ALA A 18 -11.15 1.04 5.94
N LEU A 19 -10.02 1.18 5.25
CA LEU A 19 -9.96 1.10 3.80
C LEU A 19 -10.04 -0.36 3.36
N GLU A 20 -11.01 -0.64 2.50
CA GLU A 20 -10.96 -1.86 1.69
C GLU A 20 -10.16 -1.57 0.42
N GLY A 21 -9.29 -2.50 0.03
CA GLY A 21 -8.50 -2.38 -1.19
C GLY A 21 -7.83 -3.68 -1.61
N TYR A 22 -6.79 -3.55 -2.42
CA TYR A 22 -6.05 -4.68 -3.00
C TYR A 22 -4.79 -4.99 -2.21
N ILE A 23 -3.86 -5.69 -2.87
CA ILE A 23 -2.53 -6.02 -2.34
C ILE A 23 -1.79 -4.78 -1.80
N ALA A 24 -2.08 -3.61 -2.38
CA ALA A 24 -1.60 -2.29 -1.97
C ALA A 24 -1.93 -1.88 -0.53
N GLU A 25 -3.08 -2.31 -0.02
CA GLU A 25 -3.60 -1.87 1.29
C GLU A 25 -3.38 -2.90 2.39
N VAL A 26 -2.89 -4.09 2.02
CA VAL A 26 -2.46 -5.13 2.96
C VAL A 26 -1.41 -4.63 3.97
N PRO A 27 -0.41 -3.80 3.61
CA PRO A 27 0.53 -3.24 4.59
C PRO A 27 -0.11 -2.52 5.77
N ILE A 28 -1.35 -2.10 5.61
CA ILE A 28 -2.02 -1.26 6.59
C ILE A 28 -2.98 -2.12 7.37
N ASN A 29 -4.01 -2.65 6.71
CA ASN A 29 -4.97 -3.53 7.38
C ASN A 29 -5.21 -4.77 6.52
N PRO A 30 -4.63 -5.94 6.87
CA PRO A 30 -4.83 -7.16 6.09
C PRO A 30 -6.30 -7.59 6.00
N ALA A 31 -7.17 -7.19 6.95
CA ALA A 31 -8.61 -7.46 6.87
C ALA A 31 -9.32 -6.66 5.76
N GLY A 32 -8.71 -5.57 5.30
CA GLY A 32 -9.15 -4.72 4.20
C GLY A 32 -8.93 -5.28 2.81
N PHE A 33 -8.14 -6.35 2.67
CA PHE A 33 -7.91 -6.97 1.37
C PHE A 33 -9.21 -7.53 0.80
N LYS A 34 -9.63 -7.09 -0.39
CA LYS A 34 -10.79 -7.67 -1.07
C LYS A 34 -10.57 -7.68 -2.56
N LEU A 35 -10.51 -8.89 -3.11
CA LEU A 35 -10.25 -9.08 -4.53
C LEU A 35 -11.54 -9.35 -5.30
N PHE A 36 -12.17 -10.48 -5.02
CA PHE A 36 -13.38 -10.94 -5.69
C PHE A 36 -14.51 -11.15 -4.68
N LYS A 37 -15.74 -10.89 -5.10
CA LYS A 37 -16.95 -11.17 -4.32
C LYS A 37 -17.48 -12.56 -4.66
N ASP A 38 -17.83 -13.34 -3.63
CA ASP A 38 -18.61 -14.59 -3.72
C ASP A 38 -18.14 -15.55 -4.83
N VAL A 39 -16.89 -16.01 -4.73
CA VAL A 39 -16.34 -16.87 -5.76
C VAL A 39 -16.57 -18.35 -5.46
N PRO A 40 -17.35 -19.08 -6.29
CA PRO A 40 -17.62 -20.51 -6.06
C PRO A 40 -16.39 -21.40 -6.34
N ALA A 41 -15.42 -20.90 -7.13
CA ALA A 41 -14.19 -21.59 -7.49
C ALA A 41 -12.95 -20.78 -7.06
N PRO A 42 -11.79 -21.43 -6.84
CA PRO A 42 -10.56 -20.71 -6.55
C PRO A 42 -10.21 -19.74 -7.69
N ARG A 43 -9.83 -18.51 -7.33
CA ARG A 43 -9.34 -17.50 -8.28
C ARG A 43 -7.97 -17.02 -7.90
N PHE A 44 -7.11 -16.96 -8.90
CA PHE A 44 -5.74 -16.51 -8.80
C PHE A 44 -5.59 -15.15 -9.48
N ALA A 45 -4.76 -14.29 -8.91
CA ALA A 45 -4.38 -13.02 -9.50
C ALA A 45 -2.88 -12.83 -9.36
N VAL A 46 -2.24 -12.40 -10.45
CA VAL A 46 -0.84 -11.97 -10.45
C VAL A 46 -0.78 -10.46 -10.49
N TYR A 47 0.00 -9.86 -9.61
CA TYR A 47 0.25 -8.43 -9.59
C TYR A 47 1.61 -8.14 -10.19
N LEU A 48 1.65 -7.18 -11.11
CA LEU A 48 2.86 -6.73 -11.77
C LEU A 48 3.14 -5.26 -11.43
N ASN A 49 4.42 -4.91 -11.38
CA ASN A 49 4.92 -3.55 -11.19
C ASN A 49 5.90 -3.19 -12.33
N PRO A 50 5.38 -2.85 -13.52
CA PRO A 50 6.23 -2.50 -14.65
C PRO A 50 7.00 -1.21 -14.45
N LEU A 51 6.56 -0.32 -13.56
CA LEU A 51 7.28 0.92 -13.28
C LEU A 51 8.63 0.64 -12.62
N SER A 52 8.66 -0.21 -11.58
CA SER A 52 9.91 -0.61 -10.94
C SER A 52 10.83 -1.37 -11.90
N ALA A 53 10.27 -2.27 -12.72
CA ALA A 53 11.03 -2.98 -13.75
C ALA A 53 11.65 -2.02 -14.79
N PHE A 54 10.88 -1.05 -15.27
CA PHE A 54 11.34 -0.06 -16.24
C PHE A 54 12.45 0.82 -15.67
N ILE A 55 12.30 1.27 -14.42
CA ILE A 55 13.30 2.12 -13.77
C ILE A 55 14.59 1.35 -13.51
N ALA A 56 14.50 0.09 -13.07
CA ALA A 56 15.66 -0.79 -12.94
C ALA A 56 16.38 -0.97 -14.27
N PHE A 57 15.62 -1.26 -15.33
CA PHE A 57 16.18 -1.43 -16.68
C PHE A 57 16.88 -0.17 -17.19
N LYS A 58 16.31 1.01 -16.91
CA LYS A 58 16.93 2.27 -17.26
C LYS A 58 18.22 2.53 -16.48
N GLY A 59 18.24 2.23 -15.17
CA GLY A 59 19.45 2.34 -14.35
C GLY A 59 20.59 1.43 -14.86
N LEU A 60 20.27 0.22 -15.33
CA LEU A 60 21.24 -0.66 -16.00
C LEU A 60 21.82 -0.03 -17.28
N GLN A 61 20.97 0.57 -18.12
CA GLN A 61 21.42 1.25 -19.35
C GLN A 61 22.32 2.45 -19.09
N GLU A 62 22.08 3.18 -18.00
CA GLU A 62 22.85 4.36 -17.63
C GLU A 62 24.19 4.01 -16.94
N GLY A 63 24.48 2.71 -16.75
CA GLY A 63 25.72 2.25 -16.14
C GLY A 63 25.78 2.48 -14.62
N GLU A 64 24.64 2.69 -13.96
CA GLU A 64 24.59 2.86 -12.50
C GLU A 64 25.01 1.56 -11.76
N TYR A 65 24.98 0.41 -12.44
CA TYR A 65 25.25 -0.94 -11.88
C TYR A 65 26.40 -1.68 -12.56
N GLY A 66 27.20 -1.02 -13.42
CA GLY A 66 28.29 -1.68 -14.15
C GLY A 66 28.92 -0.79 -15.23
N ASN A 67 29.70 -1.39 -16.13
CA ASN A 67 30.39 -0.65 -17.22
C ASN A 67 29.46 -0.19 -18.36
N GLY A 68 28.14 -0.16 -18.15
CA GLY A 68 27.13 0.18 -19.17
C GLY A 68 26.88 -0.91 -20.22
N VAL A 69 27.46 -2.10 -20.05
CA VAL A 69 27.15 -3.30 -20.85
C VAL A 69 26.16 -4.14 -20.06
N ILE A 70 25.00 -4.42 -20.64
CA ILE A 70 23.94 -5.22 -20.01
C ILE A 70 24.15 -6.68 -20.37
N ASP A 71 24.48 -7.50 -19.38
CA ASP A 71 24.54 -8.95 -19.51
C ASP A 71 23.17 -9.59 -19.24
N SER A 72 23.00 -10.87 -19.63
CA SER A 72 21.73 -11.58 -19.43
C SER A 72 21.38 -11.76 -17.94
N GLU A 73 22.38 -11.78 -17.07
CA GLU A 73 22.19 -11.85 -15.62
C GLU A 73 21.60 -10.56 -15.05
N ASP A 74 21.96 -9.40 -15.62
CA ASP A 74 21.45 -8.09 -15.20
C ASP A 74 19.95 -7.95 -15.48
N LEU A 75 19.43 -8.62 -16.52
CA LEU A 75 18.01 -8.61 -16.87
C LEU A 75 17.13 -9.34 -15.85
N LEU A 76 17.71 -10.18 -14.98
CA LEU A 76 16.97 -10.85 -13.91
C LEU A 76 16.39 -9.82 -12.91
N ILE A 77 17.10 -8.71 -12.67
CA ILE A 77 16.67 -7.69 -11.71
C ILE A 77 15.36 -7.03 -12.16
N PRO A 78 15.26 -6.40 -13.36
CA PRO A 78 13.99 -5.88 -13.86
C PRO A 78 12.89 -6.94 -13.93
N ALA A 79 13.22 -8.18 -14.29
CA ALA A 79 12.25 -9.27 -14.39
C ALA A 79 11.66 -9.65 -13.03
N LEU A 80 12.47 -9.70 -11.97
CA LEU A 80 12.01 -9.95 -10.61
C LEU A 80 11.14 -8.80 -10.09
N LEU A 81 11.52 -7.55 -10.39
CA LEU A 81 10.77 -6.36 -9.98
C LEU A 81 9.45 -6.18 -10.73
N LEU A 82 9.36 -6.73 -11.94
CA LEU A 82 8.11 -6.77 -12.69
C LEU A 82 7.07 -7.58 -11.92
N PHE A 83 7.47 -8.64 -11.22
CA PHE A 83 6.54 -9.49 -10.48
C PHE A 83 6.39 -8.99 -9.04
N LYS A 84 5.24 -8.40 -8.73
CA LYS A 84 4.98 -7.79 -7.42
C LYS A 84 4.47 -8.80 -6.39
N GLY A 85 3.73 -9.81 -6.84
CA GLY A 85 3.10 -10.75 -5.94
C GLY A 85 1.91 -11.47 -6.57
N PHE A 86 1.25 -12.27 -5.75
CA PHE A 86 0.05 -12.99 -6.16
C PHE A 86 -0.97 -13.05 -5.02
N ALA A 87 -2.22 -13.28 -5.38
CA ALA A 87 -3.27 -13.57 -4.43
C ALA A 87 -4.16 -14.72 -4.93
N LEU A 88 -4.62 -15.53 -4.00
CA LEU A 88 -5.59 -16.59 -4.17
C LEU A 88 -6.82 -16.27 -3.34
N SER A 89 -7.99 -16.25 -3.96
CA SER A 89 -9.28 -16.09 -3.30
C SER A 89 -10.11 -17.36 -3.47
N TYR A 90 -10.62 -17.91 -2.38
CA TYR A 90 -11.53 -19.05 -2.41
C TYR A 90 -12.55 -18.96 -1.27
N ARG A 91 -13.84 -18.80 -1.62
CA ARG A 91 -14.94 -18.58 -0.66
C ARG A 91 -14.61 -17.42 0.29
N ALA A 92 -14.61 -17.68 1.59
CA ALA A 92 -14.29 -16.73 2.64
C ALA A 92 -12.78 -16.45 2.80
N LEU A 93 -11.91 -17.26 2.19
CA LEU A 93 -10.46 -17.19 2.40
C LEU A 93 -9.77 -16.42 1.27
N ASN A 94 -8.89 -15.50 1.65
CA ASN A 94 -7.94 -14.86 0.76
C ASN A 94 -6.53 -15.04 1.31
N VAL A 95 -5.60 -15.45 0.47
CA VAL A 95 -4.19 -15.59 0.82
C VAL A 95 -3.38 -14.90 -0.27
N GLY A 96 -2.30 -14.21 0.08
CA GLY A 96 -1.41 -13.68 -0.92
C GLY A 96 -0.02 -13.40 -0.41
N LEU A 97 0.87 -13.18 -1.36
CA LEU A 97 2.28 -12.87 -1.14
C LEU A 97 2.59 -11.58 -1.89
N VAL A 98 3.13 -10.59 -1.20
CA VAL A 98 3.74 -9.39 -1.77
C VAL A 98 5.25 -9.55 -1.66
N MET A 99 5.97 -9.27 -2.74
CA MET A 99 7.41 -9.44 -2.78
C MET A 99 8.13 -8.14 -3.11
N SER A 100 9.36 -8.03 -2.62
CA SER A 100 10.31 -6.96 -2.93
C SER A 100 9.68 -5.57 -2.76
N GLU A 101 8.99 -5.35 -1.63
CA GLU A 101 8.57 -4.00 -1.25
C GLU A 101 9.79 -3.24 -0.75
N GLN A 102 10.12 -2.15 -1.44
CA GLN A 102 11.28 -1.35 -1.08
C GLN A 102 11.05 -0.61 0.24
N LEU A 103 12.06 -0.63 1.12
CA LEU A 103 12.07 0.24 2.30
C LEU A 103 12.52 1.65 1.90
N PRO A 104 11.86 2.68 2.45
CA PRO A 104 12.26 4.06 2.21
C PRO A 104 13.53 4.37 3.00
N ASN A 105 14.67 4.46 2.33
CA ASN A 105 15.89 4.97 2.94
C ASN A 105 15.95 6.48 2.81
N GLY A 106 16.26 7.16 3.92
CA GLY A 106 16.13 8.61 4.13
C GLY A 106 16.89 9.53 3.16
N ASP A 107 17.59 9.03 2.15
CA ASP A 107 18.26 9.84 1.13
C ASP A 107 17.34 10.04 -0.09
N VAL A 108 16.21 10.71 0.13
CA VAL A 108 15.18 11.03 -0.90
C VAL A 108 15.67 12.10 -1.90
N ASN A 109 16.90 12.60 -1.74
CA ASN A 109 17.35 13.86 -2.32
C ASN A 109 17.92 13.79 -3.74
N LYS A 110 17.77 12.68 -4.48
CA LYS A 110 18.33 12.56 -5.83
C LYS A 110 17.28 12.04 -6.80
N ARG A 111 16.78 12.93 -7.65
CA ARG A 111 16.00 12.70 -8.90
C ARG A 111 14.63 12.02 -8.76
N LEU A 112 13.68 12.47 -9.58
CA LEU A 112 12.28 12.01 -9.63
C LEU A 112 12.11 10.53 -10.05
N PHE A 113 13.19 9.81 -10.37
CA PHE A 113 13.20 8.42 -10.83
C PHE A 113 14.55 7.74 -10.52
N HIS A 114 15.09 7.95 -9.32
CA HIS A 114 16.31 7.24 -8.94
C HIS A 114 15.96 5.83 -8.46
N TYR A 115 16.63 4.85 -9.05
CA TYR A 115 16.56 3.48 -8.58
C TYR A 115 17.44 3.36 -7.35
N PHE A 116 16.87 2.80 -6.27
CA PHE A 116 17.66 2.30 -5.16
C PHE A 116 17.94 0.83 -5.41
N PRO A 117 19.13 0.31 -5.06
CA PRO A 117 19.41 -1.10 -5.15
C PRO A 117 18.30 -1.86 -4.41
N VAL A 118 17.47 -2.62 -5.13
CA VAL A 118 16.34 -3.32 -4.50
C VAL A 118 16.82 -4.44 -3.55
N TYR A 119 18.13 -4.72 -3.56
CA TYR A 119 18.77 -5.69 -2.68
C TYR A 119 19.14 -5.15 -1.32
N ASP A 120 19.30 -3.84 -1.17
CA ASP A 120 19.82 -3.29 0.08
C ASP A 120 18.75 -3.44 1.16
N ASP A 121 17.60 -2.79 0.96
CA ASP A 121 16.54 -2.72 1.96
C ASP A 121 15.16 -2.99 1.35
N TYR A 122 14.63 -4.19 1.61
CA TYR A 122 13.33 -4.62 1.12
C TYR A 122 12.60 -5.48 2.15
N TYR A 123 11.30 -5.65 1.95
CA TYR A 123 10.52 -6.62 2.70
C TYR A 123 9.57 -7.40 1.82
N ASN A 124 9.26 -8.62 2.27
CA ASN A 124 8.25 -9.48 1.67
C ASN A 124 7.11 -9.66 2.67
N ARG A 125 5.88 -9.83 2.19
CA ARG A 125 4.71 -9.98 3.06
C ARG A 125 3.86 -11.15 2.62
N LEU A 126 3.65 -12.10 3.53
CA LEU A 126 2.59 -13.09 3.42
C LEU A 126 1.38 -12.58 4.18
N PHE A 127 0.19 -12.66 3.58
CA PHE A 127 -1.04 -12.25 4.25
C PHE A 127 -2.15 -13.26 4.06
N LEU A 128 -3.05 -13.26 5.03
CA LEU A 128 -4.27 -14.06 5.04
C LEU A 128 -5.42 -13.17 5.52
N ARG A 129 -6.56 -13.28 4.84
CA ARG A 129 -7.82 -12.71 5.26
C ARG A 129 -8.89 -13.77 5.27
N LEU A 130 -9.67 -13.79 6.34
CA LEU A 130 -10.84 -14.64 6.50
C LEU A 130 -12.09 -13.77 6.65
N GLU A 131 -13.04 -13.96 5.75
CA GLU A 131 -14.38 -13.39 5.86
C GLU A 131 -15.23 -14.27 6.77
N LEU A 132 -15.57 -13.76 7.95
CA LEU A 132 -16.39 -14.50 8.92
C LEU A 132 -17.88 -14.38 8.57
N ASP A 133 -18.26 -13.24 8.01
CA ASP A 133 -19.61 -12.90 7.55
C ASP A 133 -19.51 -11.77 6.50
N GLU A 134 -20.59 -11.47 5.78
CA GLU A 134 -20.65 -10.38 4.80
C GLU A 134 -20.20 -9.02 5.37
N ARG A 135 -20.34 -8.87 6.70
CA ARG A 135 -20.04 -7.64 7.44
C ARG A 135 -18.78 -7.71 8.28
N VAL A 136 -18.13 -8.87 8.41
CA VAL A 136 -17.02 -9.05 9.35
C VAL A 136 -15.88 -9.81 8.66
N ALA A 137 -14.69 -9.22 8.68
CA ALA A 137 -13.49 -9.88 8.22
C ALA A 137 -12.34 -9.67 9.20
N ILE A 138 -11.50 -10.68 9.31
CA ILE A 138 -10.24 -10.64 10.04
C ILE A 138 -9.09 -10.88 9.07
N GLY A 139 -7.94 -10.29 9.36
CA GLY A 139 -6.75 -10.47 8.56
C GLY A 139 -5.51 -10.51 9.42
N VAL A 140 -4.50 -11.24 8.94
CA VAL A 140 -3.17 -11.33 9.52
C VAL A 140 -2.15 -11.20 8.40
N SER A 141 -1.01 -10.63 8.69
CA SER A 141 0.14 -10.64 7.80
C SER A 141 1.44 -10.82 8.57
N ALA A 142 2.40 -11.46 7.93
CA ALA A 142 3.75 -11.64 8.42
C ALA A 142 4.71 -11.05 7.38
N GLU A 143 5.69 -10.32 7.86
CA GLU A 143 6.57 -9.50 7.06
C GLU A 143 8.01 -9.90 7.34
N MET A 144 8.78 -10.16 6.29
CA MET A 144 10.19 -10.48 6.38
C MET A 144 10.98 -9.33 5.80
N PHE A 145 11.63 -8.58 6.67
CA PHE A 145 12.46 -7.44 6.35
C PHE A 145 13.92 -7.89 6.17
N THR A 146 14.56 -7.43 5.10
CA THR A 146 15.97 -7.67 4.81
C THR A 146 16.66 -6.33 4.69
N VAL A 147 17.70 -6.12 5.51
CA VAL A 147 18.57 -4.93 5.48
C VAL A 147 20.01 -5.36 5.32
N ASP A 148 20.73 -4.68 4.41
CA ASP A 148 22.13 -4.94 4.05
C ASP A 148 22.42 -6.43 3.72
N GLU A 149 21.44 -7.13 3.13
CA GLU A 149 21.45 -8.58 2.78
C GLU A 149 21.76 -9.57 3.94
N LYS A 150 21.97 -9.09 5.16
CA LYS A 150 22.50 -9.90 6.28
C LYS A 150 21.59 -9.92 7.49
N ASN A 151 20.73 -8.91 7.63
CA ASN A 151 19.84 -8.78 8.78
C ASN A 151 18.41 -9.08 8.37
N ILE A 152 17.98 -10.32 8.60
CA ILE A 152 16.58 -10.71 8.45
C ILE A 152 15.85 -10.43 9.75
N ARG A 153 14.79 -9.64 9.69
CA ARG A 153 13.88 -9.39 10.80
C ARG A 153 12.44 -9.68 10.41
N VAL A 154 11.60 -9.97 11.40
CA VAL A 154 10.21 -10.31 11.18
C VAL A 154 9.31 -9.30 11.87
N GLY A 155 8.34 -8.78 11.13
CA GLY A 155 7.21 -8.03 11.66
C GLY A 155 5.91 -8.79 11.38
N TYR A 156 4.84 -8.34 12.02
CA TYR A 156 3.51 -8.86 11.73
C TYR A 156 2.45 -7.80 11.99
N SER A 157 1.31 -7.96 11.33
CA SER A 157 0.13 -7.16 11.59
C SER A 157 -1.11 -8.01 11.60
N TYR A 158 -2.13 -7.58 12.35
CA TYR A 158 -3.44 -8.19 12.31
C TYR A 158 -4.52 -7.14 12.45
N GLY A 159 -5.67 -7.39 11.87
CA GLY A 159 -6.75 -6.42 11.87
C GLY A 159 -8.12 -7.03 11.69
N VAL A 160 -9.11 -6.19 11.89
CA VAL A 160 -10.53 -6.50 11.75
C VAL A 160 -11.20 -5.37 10.97
N ILE A 161 -12.13 -5.73 10.11
CA ILE A 161 -13.06 -4.78 9.48
C ILE A 161 -14.50 -5.22 9.74
N LEU A 162 -15.30 -4.24 10.16
CA LEU A 162 -16.74 -4.34 10.36
C LEU A 162 -17.47 -3.42 9.37
N LYS A 163 -18.59 -3.87 8.78
CA LYS A 163 -19.32 -3.12 7.74
C LYS A 163 -20.81 -2.95 8.07
N PRO A 164 -21.18 -2.12 9.06
CA PRO A 164 -22.58 -1.79 9.32
C PRO A 164 -23.15 -0.87 8.22
N GLY A 165 -23.56 -1.46 7.10
CA GLY A 165 -24.24 -0.77 6.00
C GLY A 165 -23.29 0.06 5.14
N LYS A 166 -23.43 1.40 5.18
CA LYS A 166 -22.60 2.35 4.41
C LYS A 166 -21.36 2.82 5.17
N LEU A 167 -21.13 2.26 6.35
CA LEU A 167 -20.00 2.56 7.22
C LEU A 167 -19.11 1.32 7.28
N ASN A 168 -17.80 1.53 7.15
CA ASN A 168 -16.79 0.54 7.52
C ASN A 168 -16.06 1.04 8.76
N VAL A 169 -15.82 0.15 9.70
CA VAL A 169 -14.98 0.37 10.88
C VAL A 169 -13.81 -0.58 10.75
N GLY A 170 -12.59 -0.06 10.86
CA GLY A 170 -11.39 -0.87 10.78
C GLY A 170 -10.50 -0.62 11.98
N VAL A 171 -9.95 -1.68 12.54
CA VAL A 171 -8.93 -1.63 13.59
C VAL A 171 -7.83 -2.58 13.20
N PHE A 172 -6.57 -2.17 13.33
CA PHE A 172 -5.44 -3.06 13.13
C PHE A 172 -4.32 -2.74 14.10
N TYR A 173 -3.54 -3.76 14.40
CA TYR A 173 -2.31 -3.69 15.16
C TYR A 173 -1.13 -4.00 14.23
N SER A 174 -0.04 -3.27 14.41
CA SER A 174 1.21 -3.46 13.68
C SER A 174 2.35 -3.64 14.67
N MET A 175 3.15 -4.68 14.47
CA MET A 175 4.45 -4.87 15.11
C MET A 175 5.51 -4.86 14.01
N LEU A 176 6.40 -3.89 14.11
CA LEU A 176 7.55 -3.73 13.25
C LEU A 176 8.79 -4.24 13.99
N PRO A 177 9.81 -4.72 13.29
CA PRO A 177 11.07 -5.03 13.95
C PRO A 177 11.80 -3.74 14.39
N ASP A 178 12.56 -3.79 15.49
CA ASP A 178 13.29 -2.61 15.99
C ASP A 178 14.11 -1.92 14.89
N GLY A 179 14.00 -0.59 14.81
CA GLY A 179 14.71 0.25 13.85
C GLY A 179 14.03 0.40 12.48
N TYR A 180 12.92 -0.31 12.22
CA TYR A 180 12.20 -0.21 10.95
C TYR A 180 11.05 0.81 10.95
N GLU A 181 10.67 1.30 12.13
CA GLU A 181 9.76 2.43 12.29
C GLU A 181 10.24 3.63 11.47
N GLU A 182 11.53 3.98 11.55
CA GLU A 182 12.11 5.16 10.88
C GLU A 182 11.98 5.10 9.35
N ALA A 183 12.02 3.89 8.77
CA ALA A 183 11.85 3.70 7.33
C ALA A 183 10.38 3.84 6.91
N LEU A 184 9.44 3.36 7.73
CA LEU A 184 8.02 3.32 7.38
C LEU A 184 7.26 4.58 7.78
N LEU A 185 7.69 5.27 8.84
CA LEU A 185 7.06 6.47 9.35
C LEU A 185 6.91 7.55 8.26
N PRO A 186 7.92 7.91 7.45
CA PRO A 186 7.81 8.98 6.45
C PRO A 186 6.76 8.74 5.35
N ASN A 187 6.35 7.47 5.12
CA ASN A 187 5.40 7.15 4.07
C ASN A 187 4.06 6.70 4.64
N ILE A 188 4.05 5.62 5.42
CA ILE A 188 2.79 5.01 5.88
C ILE A 188 2.37 5.47 7.28
N ARG A 189 3.21 6.24 7.98
CA ARG A 189 3.00 6.74 9.35
C ARG A 189 2.61 5.61 10.31
N LEU A 190 3.31 4.49 10.23
CA LEU A 190 3.14 3.37 11.16
C LEU A 190 4.29 3.37 12.16
N VAL A 191 3.92 3.38 13.42
CA VAL A 191 4.83 3.17 14.55
C VAL A 191 4.84 1.69 14.93
N ASP A 192 5.91 1.27 15.59
CA ASP A 192 6.01 -0.07 16.15
C ASP A 192 5.00 -0.30 17.31
N GLU A 193 4.59 -1.56 17.47
CA GLU A 193 3.70 -2.04 18.54
C GLU A 193 2.45 -1.18 18.72
N THR A 194 1.79 -0.84 17.61
CA THR A 194 0.77 0.20 17.63
C THR A 194 -0.60 -0.22 17.11
N VAL A 195 -1.64 0.30 17.76
CA VAL A 195 -3.04 0.12 17.35
C VAL A 195 -3.51 1.34 16.58
N ASN A 196 -4.14 1.08 15.44
CA ASN A 196 -4.73 2.09 14.57
C ASN A 196 -6.20 1.77 14.38
N ALA A 197 -7.05 2.80 14.37
CA ALA A 197 -8.48 2.65 14.13
C ALA A 197 -8.98 3.69 13.14
N GLY A 198 -10.02 3.34 12.40
CA GLY A 198 -10.64 4.28 11.47
C GLY A 198 -12.05 3.89 11.10
N LEU A 199 -12.68 4.84 10.41
CA LEU A 199 -14.02 4.79 9.89
C LEU A 199 -13.97 5.25 8.45
N SER A 200 -14.68 4.55 7.56
CA SER A 200 -14.99 5.06 6.24
C SER A 200 -16.50 5.10 6.05
N TRP A 201 -17.02 6.21 5.53
CA TRP A 201 -18.43 6.41 5.29
C TRP A 201 -18.68 6.69 3.81
N GLN A 202 -19.55 5.91 3.19
CA GLN A 202 -19.89 6.02 1.78
C GLN A 202 -21.36 6.47 1.62
N PRO A 203 -21.66 7.78 1.67
CA PRO A 203 -23.02 8.27 1.52
C PRO A 203 -23.65 7.85 0.18
N ASN A 204 -22.85 7.83 -0.88
CA ASN A 204 -23.26 7.46 -2.24
C ASN A 204 -22.10 6.79 -3.00
N LYS A 205 -22.33 6.36 -4.24
CA LYS A 205 -21.32 5.65 -5.04
C LYS A 205 -20.12 6.50 -5.47
N MET A 206 -20.22 7.83 -5.37
CA MET A 206 -19.18 8.77 -5.82
C MET A 206 -18.32 9.27 -4.68
N VAL A 207 -18.84 9.36 -3.46
CA VAL A 207 -18.13 10.00 -2.34
C VAL A 207 -17.89 8.99 -1.22
N LYS A 208 -16.67 8.96 -0.71
CA LYS A 208 -16.29 8.24 0.49
C LYS A 208 -15.44 9.13 1.39
N CYS A 209 -15.85 9.25 2.64
CA CYS A 209 -15.14 10.01 3.66
C CYS A 209 -14.41 9.04 4.58
N PHE A 210 -13.26 9.46 5.10
CA PHE A 210 -12.44 8.68 6.01
C PHE A 210 -12.08 9.53 7.23
N THR A 211 -12.07 8.91 8.39
CA THR A 211 -11.57 9.52 9.62
C THR A 211 -11.01 8.42 10.52
N GLY A 212 -9.93 8.70 11.22
CA GLY A 212 -9.33 7.70 12.08
C GLY A 212 -8.21 8.27 12.92
N LEU A 213 -7.74 7.40 13.79
CA LEU A 213 -6.73 7.68 14.79
C LEU A 213 -5.60 6.68 14.57
N ARG A 214 -4.40 7.21 14.39
CA ARG A 214 -3.18 6.42 14.39
C ARG A 214 -2.48 6.50 15.72
N ASN A 215 -1.67 5.48 15.95
CA ASN A 215 -0.87 5.27 17.13
C ASN A 215 -1.63 5.49 18.46
N ILE A 216 -2.80 4.84 18.57
CA ILE A 216 -3.70 4.94 19.72
C ILE A 216 -3.03 4.41 21.00
N SER A 217 -2.21 3.39 20.85
CA SER A 217 -1.43 2.78 21.91
C SER A 217 -0.03 2.51 21.40
N GLU A 218 0.98 2.77 22.22
CA GLU A 218 2.35 2.31 22.03
C GLU A 218 2.75 1.61 23.33
N GLU A 219 3.24 0.38 23.26
CA GLU A 219 3.61 -0.36 24.48
C GLU A 219 4.88 0.20 25.14
N SER A 220 5.79 0.75 24.32
CA SER A 220 7.14 1.14 24.73
C SER A 220 7.38 2.66 24.85
N ARG A 221 6.42 3.51 24.41
CA ARG A 221 6.53 4.99 24.37
C ARG A 221 5.20 5.69 24.70
N PRO A 222 5.20 7.00 25.04
CA PRO A 222 3.96 7.75 25.23
C PRO A 222 3.16 7.79 23.92
N ALA A 223 1.93 7.27 23.94
CA ALA A 223 1.08 7.17 22.74
C ALA A 223 1.02 8.49 21.95
N PHE A 224 1.41 8.42 20.67
CA PHE A 224 1.39 9.54 19.74
C PHE A 224 0.11 9.54 18.91
N LEU A 225 -0.98 10.04 19.52
CA LEU A 225 -2.29 10.06 18.85
C LEU A 225 -2.30 11.02 17.65
N GLU A 226 -2.42 10.48 16.44
CA GLU A 226 -2.54 11.26 15.21
C GLU A 226 -3.94 11.15 14.60
N PRO A 227 -4.76 12.21 14.61
CA PRO A 227 -6.03 12.22 13.90
C PRO A 227 -5.81 12.46 12.40
N HIS A 228 -6.36 11.55 11.59
CA HIS A 228 -6.34 11.62 10.14
C HIS A 228 -7.76 11.76 9.58
N SER A 229 -7.89 12.47 8.47
CA SER A 229 -9.14 12.58 7.72
C SER A 229 -8.87 12.55 6.22
N GLY A 230 -9.77 11.92 5.47
CA GLY A 230 -9.63 11.74 4.03
C GLY A 230 -10.95 11.82 3.29
N LEU A 231 -10.87 12.11 2.00
CA LEU A 231 -12.00 12.19 1.08
C LEU A 231 -11.60 11.56 -0.25
N GLU A 232 -12.40 10.62 -0.74
CA GLU A 232 -12.33 10.06 -2.09
C GLU A 232 -13.60 10.46 -2.84
N VAL A 233 -13.42 11.10 -4.00
CA VAL A 233 -14.51 11.46 -4.92
C VAL A 233 -14.24 10.80 -6.27
N ILE A 234 -15.24 10.09 -6.79
CA ILE A 234 -15.20 9.40 -8.07
C ILE A 234 -16.21 10.11 -9.00
N PRO A 235 -15.84 11.27 -9.55
CA PRO A 235 -16.74 12.07 -10.39
C PRO A 235 -17.07 11.36 -11.71
N TRP A 236 -16.16 10.51 -12.20
CA TRP A 236 -16.32 9.76 -13.44
C TRP A 236 -15.94 8.29 -13.25
N LYS A 237 -16.36 7.44 -14.18
CA LYS A 237 -16.07 6.00 -14.13
C LYS A 237 -14.56 5.69 -14.03
N HIS A 238 -13.75 6.49 -14.71
CA HIS A 238 -12.31 6.30 -14.86
C HIS A 238 -11.45 7.31 -14.11
N ALA A 239 -12.02 8.06 -13.17
CA ALA A 239 -11.26 9.06 -12.42
C ALA A 239 -11.67 9.08 -10.95
N ALA A 240 -10.68 9.03 -10.07
CA ALA A 240 -10.84 9.26 -8.64
C ALA A 240 -9.94 10.42 -8.20
N LEU A 241 -10.51 11.36 -7.45
CA LEU A 241 -9.81 12.45 -6.79
C LEU A 241 -9.78 12.13 -5.30
N ARG A 242 -8.60 12.28 -4.69
CA ARG A 242 -8.39 11.98 -3.28
C ARG A 242 -7.74 13.18 -2.60
N ALA A 243 -8.15 13.43 -1.38
CA ALA A 243 -7.52 14.42 -0.52
C ALA A 243 -7.47 13.89 0.90
N GLY A 244 -6.42 14.22 1.63
CA GLY A 244 -6.23 13.82 3.00
C GLY A 244 -5.58 14.92 3.82
N TYR A 245 -5.80 14.87 5.12
CA TYR A 245 -5.29 15.83 6.08
C TYR A 245 -4.92 15.12 7.38
N TYR A 246 -3.85 15.58 8.02
CA TYR A 246 -3.55 15.29 9.41
C TYR A 246 -2.70 16.41 10.01
N TYR A 247 -2.62 16.41 11.35
CA TYR A 247 -1.76 17.33 12.08
C TYR A 247 -0.63 16.54 12.74
N GLU A 248 0.59 16.90 12.39
CA GLU A 248 1.82 16.40 12.99
C GLU A 248 2.31 17.41 14.02
N LYS A 249 2.64 16.93 15.23
CA LYS A 249 2.98 17.79 16.36
C LYS A 249 4.18 18.71 16.09
N ASP A 250 5.19 18.18 15.41
CA ASP A 250 6.45 18.89 15.16
C ASP A 250 6.49 19.60 13.80
N GLU A 251 5.85 19.03 12.78
CA GLU A 251 5.85 19.60 11.42
C GLU A 251 4.66 20.53 11.15
N GLY A 252 3.49 20.26 11.74
CA GLY A 252 2.27 21.04 11.59
C GLY A 252 1.22 20.39 10.69
N ASN A 253 0.55 21.19 9.86
CA ASN A 253 -0.54 20.71 9.01
C ASN A 253 -0.01 19.99 7.77
N VAL A 254 -0.34 18.71 7.61
CA VAL A 254 0.03 17.93 6.43
C VAL A 254 -1.20 17.68 5.57
N PHE A 255 -1.06 17.93 4.28
CA PHE A 255 -2.09 17.69 3.27
C PHE A 255 -1.61 16.64 2.29
N SER A 256 -2.50 15.81 1.79
CA SER A 256 -2.18 14.89 0.71
C SER A 256 -3.26 14.93 -0.36
N PHE A 257 -2.85 14.59 -1.59
CA PHE A 257 -3.72 14.53 -2.74
C PHE A 257 -3.44 13.27 -3.53
N GLY A 258 -4.44 12.81 -4.27
CA GLY A 258 -4.28 11.68 -5.16
C GLY A 258 -5.19 11.70 -6.36
N LEU A 259 -4.74 11.00 -7.38
CA LEU A 259 -5.44 10.85 -8.65
C LEU A 259 -5.38 9.39 -9.08
N GLY A 260 -6.54 8.75 -9.18
CA GLY A 260 -6.69 7.45 -9.83
C GLY A 260 -7.25 7.64 -11.24
N LEU A 261 -6.62 7.05 -12.26
CA LEU A 261 -7.08 7.09 -13.65
C LEU A 261 -7.23 5.69 -14.23
N LEU A 262 -8.25 5.53 -15.09
CA LEU A 262 -8.55 4.32 -15.86
C LEU A 262 -8.90 3.11 -14.97
N ASP A 263 -10.19 2.95 -14.67
CA ASP A 263 -10.68 1.74 -13.98
C ASP A 263 -10.48 0.50 -14.86
N ILE A 264 -9.59 -0.40 -14.42
CA ILE A 264 -9.20 -1.60 -15.15
C ILE A 264 -10.34 -2.61 -15.24
N ASN A 265 -11.32 -2.55 -14.34
CA ASN A 265 -12.48 -3.43 -14.42
C ASN A 265 -13.22 -3.33 -15.76
N ASP A 266 -13.16 -2.18 -16.42
CA ASP A 266 -13.81 -1.98 -17.70
C ASP A 266 -13.15 -2.71 -18.87
N PHE A 267 -11.88 -3.10 -18.71
CA PHE A 267 -11.15 -3.89 -19.69
C PHE A 267 -11.18 -5.38 -19.37
N ARG A 268 -11.86 -5.80 -18.29
CA ARG A 268 -11.97 -7.19 -17.85
C ARG A 268 -13.36 -7.75 -18.17
N PRO A 269 -13.46 -9.06 -18.51
CA PRO A 269 -14.75 -9.75 -18.54
C PRO A 269 -15.48 -9.59 -17.20
N MET A 270 -16.81 -9.49 -17.21
CA MET A 270 -17.64 -9.27 -16.02
C MET A 270 -17.36 -10.30 -14.91
N GLN A 271 -17.00 -11.52 -15.30
CA GLN A 271 -16.62 -12.59 -14.37
C GLN A 271 -15.36 -12.26 -13.56
N ASN A 272 -14.44 -11.46 -14.10
CA ASN A 272 -13.16 -11.09 -13.49
C ASN A 272 -13.15 -9.67 -12.88
N HIS A 273 -14.32 -9.04 -12.79
CA HIS A 273 -14.46 -7.75 -12.12
C HIS A 273 -14.11 -7.90 -10.64
N THR A 274 -13.37 -6.93 -10.13
CA THR A 274 -13.22 -6.78 -8.69
C THR A 274 -14.37 -6.04 -8.09
N GLU A 275 -14.55 -6.23 -6.78
CA GLU A 275 -15.57 -5.49 -6.04
C GLU A 275 -15.20 -4.02 -5.86
N ILE A 276 -13.92 -3.75 -5.71
CA ILE A 276 -13.37 -2.41 -5.58
C ILE A 276 -13.01 -1.92 -6.99
N ARG A 277 -12.85 -0.61 -7.19
CA ARG A 277 -12.32 -0.05 -8.44
C ARG A 277 -10.80 -0.12 -8.45
N GLU A 278 -10.20 -0.52 -9.56
CA GLU A 278 -8.75 -0.65 -9.68
C GLU A 278 -8.27 0.32 -10.74
N PHE A 279 -7.58 1.38 -10.33
CA PHE A 279 -7.08 2.37 -11.27
C PHE A 279 -5.69 1.93 -11.77
N LEU A 280 -5.52 1.94 -13.09
CA LEU A 280 -4.25 1.59 -13.73
C LEU A 280 -3.13 2.53 -13.31
N LEU A 281 -3.45 3.82 -13.26
CA LEU A 281 -2.54 4.86 -12.84
C LEU A 281 -3.04 5.42 -11.52
N ASP A 282 -2.27 5.25 -10.45
CA ASP A 282 -2.60 5.74 -9.13
C ASP A 282 -1.46 6.60 -8.58
N TYR A 283 -1.74 7.89 -8.39
CA TYR A 283 -0.77 8.90 -7.96
C TYR A 283 -1.12 9.39 -6.56
N GLY A 284 -0.10 9.54 -5.70
CA GLY A 284 -0.23 10.11 -4.37
C GLY A 284 0.88 11.11 -4.06
N LEU A 285 0.48 12.32 -3.66
CA LEU A 285 1.33 13.44 -3.30
C LEU A 285 1.05 13.87 -1.86
N VAL A 286 2.10 14.18 -1.10
CA VAL A 286 1.99 14.70 0.27
C VAL A 286 2.72 16.04 0.33
N MET A 287 2.07 17.02 0.93
CA MET A 287 2.61 18.36 1.13
C MET A 287 2.89 18.54 2.61
N LEU A 288 4.17 18.66 2.93
CA LEU A 288 4.64 18.97 4.26
C LEU A 288 4.75 20.49 4.43
N PRO A 289 4.71 21.02 5.66
CA PRO A 289 4.89 22.45 5.88
C PRO A 289 6.23 22.95 5.35
N GLY A 290 6.18 23.73 4.26
CA GLY A 290 7.35 24.30 3.61
C GLY A 290 7.97 23.45 2.49
N ASP A 291 7.42 22.26 2.18
CA ASP A 291 7.91 21.38 1.12
C ASP A 291 6.79 20.61 0.40
N ILE A 292 6.95 20.36 -0.89
CA ILE A 292 6.01 19.55 -1.69
C ILE A 292 6.75 18.30 -2.17
N ALA A 293 6.37 17.14 -1.63
CA ALA A 293 6.98 15.88 -1.98
C ALA A 293 5.99 14.98 -2.76
N LEU A 294 6.39 14.52 -3.93
CA LEU A 294 5.68 13.43 -4.61
C LEU A 294 6.14 12.09 -3.99
N HIS A 295 5.28 11.48 -3.18
CA HIS A 295 5.65 10.26 -2.44
C HIS A 295 5.44 8.97 -3.23
N SER A 296 4.42 8.90 -4.10
CA SER A 296 4.07 7.64 -4.75
C SER A 296 3.54 7.80 -6.17
N VAL A 297 3.98 6.89 -7.02
CA VAL A 297 3.41 6.63 -8.34
C VAL A 297 3.29 5.12 -8.44
N ALA A 298 2.08 4.62 -8.62
CA ALA A 298 1.81 3.20 -8.81
C ALA A 298 1.16 2.98 -10.18
N VAL A 299 1.74 2.04 -10.94
CA VAL A 299 1.16 1.54 -12.18
C VAL A 299 0.81 0.08 -11.95
N HIS A 300 -0.47 -0.23 -11.89
CA HIS A 300 -0.94 -1.56 -11.54
C HIS A 300 -1.32 -2.36 -12.77
N PHE A 301 -0.65 -3.49 -12.99
CA PHE A 301 -1.15 -4.50 -13.93
C PHE A 301 -1.49 -5.77 -13.17
N ARG A 302 -2.63 -6.35 -13.54
CA ARG A 302 -3.06 -7.63 -13.00
C ARG A 302 -3.55 -8.53 -14.12
N ILE A 303 -3.02 -9.74 -14.14
CA ILE A 303 -3.36 -10.81 -15.07
C ILE A 303 -4.20 -11.84 -14.33
#